data_AF-A0A3R6K9U0-F1
#
_entry.id   AF-A0A3R6K9U0-F1
#
_cell.length_a   1.000
_cell.length_b   1.000
_cell.length_c   1.000
_cell.angle_alpha   90.00
_cell.angle_beta   90.00
_cell.angle_gamma   90.00
#
_symmetry.space_group_name_H-M   'P 1'
#
loop_
_entity.id
_entity.type
_entity.pdbx_description
1 polymer ?
#
loop_
_entity_poly.entity_id
_entity_poly.type
_entity_poly.pdbx_seq_one_letter_code
_entity_poly.pdbx_strand_id
1 'polypeptide(L)'
;MITTVKLSDIKIPYAFSKTTPKPEKVQKFKEEYEQTHDFAKKIRLTKEKLLTDGYARYIALKELGVDECEVRVSTSSRMEQDKELKQPIKTYKEKLTTYIYGFHPNNHNDNKEYVWRVLDSKKFAEFKQRVQPGDTVFVNTIFGVSPLVVTKVCTEVRTDLKGRIKTVAKTKILKGGEKNAD
;
A
#
# COMPACT_ATOMS: atom_id res chain seq x y z
N MET A 1 3.53 -18.70 -14.00
CA MET A 1 3.65 -20.16 -14.17
C MET A 1 4.87 -20.63 -13.38
N ILE A 2 4.86 -21.84 -12.82
CA ILE A 2 6.07 -22.45 -12.24
C ILE A 2 6.68 -23.35 -13.32
N THR A 3 7.99 -23.29 -13.50
CA THR A 3 8.72 -24.07 -14.49
C THR A 3 10.14 -24.32 -14.00
N THR A 4 10.73 -25.44 -14.41
CA THR A 4 12.13 -25.76 -14.12
C THR A 4 13.02 -25.16 -15.21
N VAL A 5 14.07 -24.45 -14.81
CA VAL A 5 15.06 -23.89 -15.74
C VAL A 5 16.47 -24.18 -15.27
N LYS A 6 17.39 -24.28 -16.23
CA LYS A 6 18.82 -24.34 -15.94
C LYS A 6 19.30 -23.02 -15.34
N LEU A 7 20.11 -23.10 -14.29
CA LEU A 7 20.62 -21.92 -13.59
C LEU A 7 21.43 -21.03 -14.53
N SER A 8 22.23 -21.63 -15.42
CA SER A 8 23.05 -20.96 -16.43
C SER A 8 22.25 -20.19 -17.50
N ASP A 9 20.98 -20.54 -17.71
CA ASP A 9 20.10 -19.84 -18.66
C ASP A 9 19.51 -18.55 -18.10
N ILE A 10 19.66 -18.32 -16.78
CA ILE A 10 19.09 -17.16 -16.09
C ILE A 10 19.95 -15.93 -16.37
N LYS A 11 19.36 -14.93 -17.05
CA LYS A 11 20.03 -13.65 -17.31
C LYS A 11 19.93 -12.77 -16.07
N ILE A 12 21.08 -12.32 -15.55
CA ILE A 12 21.14 -11.43 -14.39
C ILE A 12 21.21 -9.97 -14.89
N PRO A 13 20.23 -9.10 -14.55
CA PRO A 13 20.32 -7.68 -14.85
C PRO A 13 21.56 -7.02 -14.26
N TYR A 14 22.11 -6.05 -14.97
CA TYR A 14 23.28 -5.28 -14.56
C TYR A 14 23.14 -4.62 -13.18
N ALA A 15 21.92 -4.19 -12.82
CA ALA A 15 21.65 -3.63 -11.50
C ALA A 15 21.90 -4.65 -10.37
N PHE A 16 21.55 -5.92 -10.58
CA PHE A 16 21.79 -6.98 -9.60
C PHE A 16 23.24 -7.44 -9.60
N SER A 17 23.90 -7.49 -10.76
CA SER A 17 25.31 -7.90 -10.82
C SER A 17 26.24 -6.94 -10.06
N LYS A 18 25.85 -5.68 -9.90
CA LYS A 18 26.58 -4.68 -9.08
C LYS A 18 26.31 -4.77 -7.58
N THR A 19 25.25 -5.46 -7.18
CA THR A 19 24.90 -5.62 -5.77
C THR A 19 25.43 -6.95 -5.26
N THR A 20 26.09 -6.96 -4.11
CA THR A 20 26.45 -8.20 -3.43
C THR A 20 25.41 -8.45 -2.33
N PRO A 21 24.60 -9.53 -2.41
CA PRO A 21 23.72 -9.88 -1.31
C PRO A 21 24.51 -10.13 -0.04
N LYS A 22 23.92 -9.82 1.12
CA LYS A 22 24.55 -10.08 2.41
C LYS A 22 24.85 -11.58 2.56
N PRO A 23 26.08 -11.96 2.98
CA PRO A 23 26.49 -13.36 3.07
C PRO A 23 25.59 -14.17 4.02
N GLU A 24 25.18 -13.59 5.15
CA GLU A 24 24.23 -14.19 6.10
C GLU A 24 22.93 -14.64 5.42
N LYS A 25 22.44 -13.86 4.46
CA LYS A 25 21.20 -14.14 3.74
C LYS A 25 21.39 -15.25 2.71
N VAL A 26 22.56 -15.31 2.07
CA VAL A 26 22.91 -16.37 1.13
C VAL A 26 23.06 -17.70 1.87
N GLN A 27 23.78 -17.70 2.99
CA GLN A 27 23.98 -18.90 3.82
C GLN A 27 22.66 -19.47 4.33
N LYS A 28 21.75 -18.63 4.81
CA LYS A 28 20.41 -19.06 5.21
C LYS A 28 19.64 -19.77 4.09
N PHE A 29 19.77 -19.30 2.85
CA PHE A 29 19.13 -19.95 1.71
C PHE A 29 19.82 -21.26 1.33
N LYS A 30 21.14 -21.37 1.51
CA LYS A 30 21.82 -22.66 1.30
C LYS A 30 21.29 -23.73 2.26
N GLU A 31 21.21 -23.39 3.55
CA GLU A 31 20.69 -24.30 4.59
C GLU A 31 19.24 -24.69 4.31
N GLU A 32 18.39 -23.73 3.91
CA GLU A 32 17.00 -23.99 3.52
C GLU A 32 16.93 -25.01 2.35
N TYR A 33 17.80 -24.84 1.36
CA TYR A 33 17.83 -25.70 0.18
C TYR A 33 18.43 -27.09 0.47
N GLU A 34 19.46 -27.19 1.31
CA GLU A 34 20.02 -28.48 1.73
C GLU A 34 19.01 -29.32 2.52
N GLN A 35 18.14 -28.68 3.30
CA GLN A 35 17.13 -29.38 4.11
C GLN A 35 15.91 -29.81 3.31
N THR A 36 15.44 -28.96 2.39
CA THR A 36 14.14 -29.13 1.74
C THR A 36 14.22 -29.38 0.24
N HIS A 37 15.39 -29.20 -0.36
CA HIS A 37 15.62 -29.20 -1.81
C HIS A 37 14.68 -28.26 -2.60
N ASP A 38 14.08 -27.28 -1.93
CA ASP A 38 13.25 -26.23 -2.53
C ASP A 38 13.41 -24.93 -1.72
N PHE A 39 12.77 -23.86 -2.16
CA PHE A 39 12.64 -22.63 -1.40
C PHE A 39 11.18 -22.34 -1.09
N ALA A 40 10.89 -21.91 0.14
CA ALA A 40 9.56 -21.42 0.50
C ALA A 40 9.09 -20.28 -0.42
N LYS A 41 10.03 -19.55 -1.05
CA LYS A 41 9.75 -18.57 -2.11
C LYS A 41 10.64 -18.82 -3.33
N LYS A 42 10.02 -19.31 -4.42
CA LYS A 42 10.68 -19.53 -5.73
C LYS A 42 11.30 -18.25 -6.31
N ILE A 43 12.38 -18.41 -7.08
CA ILE A 43 13.03 -17.33 -7.85
C ILE A 43 12.07 -16.84 -8.93
N ARG A 44 12.04 -15.53 -9.23
CA ARG A 44 11.14 -14.97 -10.25
C ARG A 44 11.89 -14.49 -11.48
N LEU A 45 11.46 -14.99 -12.64
CA LEU A 45 12.01 -14.60 -13.94
C LEU A 45 10.94 -13.95 -14.82
N THR A 46 11.39 -13.14 -15.79
CA THR A 46 10.56 -12.72 -16.93
C THR A 46 10.44 -13.86 -17.96
N LYS A 47 9.59 -13.68 -18.99
CA LYS A 47 9.53 -14.61 -20.14
C LYS A 47 10.88 -14.81 -20.83
N GLU A 48 11.74 -13.79 -20.80
CA GLU A 48 13.08 -13.81 -21.42
C GLU A 48 14.16 -14.40 -20.50
N LYS A 49 13.75 -15.13 -19.46
CA LYS A 49 14.62 -15.69 -18.40
C LYS A 49 15.44 -14.64 -17.65
N LEU A 50 15.00 -13.37 -17.65
CA LEU A 50 15.66 -12.29 -16.92
C LEU A 50 15.25 -12.33 -15.44
N LEU A 51 16.22 -12.28 -14.53
CA LEU A 51 15.98 -12.31 -13.09
C LEU A 51 15.29 -11.01 -12.63
N THR A 52 14.12 -11.15 -11.99
CA THR A 52 13.37 -10.01 -11.45
C THR A 52 13.42 -9.93 -9.92
N ASP A 53 13.47 -11.07 -9.25
CA ASP A 53 13.52 -11.18 -7.79
C ASP A 53 14.11 -12.54 -7.39
N GLY A 54 14.77 -12.58 -6.23
CA GLY A 54 15.41 -13.79 -5.70
C GLY A 54 16.90 -13.92 -5.98
N TYR A 55 17.62 -12.81 -6.24
CA TYR A 55 19.06 -12.84 -6.56
C TYR A 55 19.93 -13.54 -5.50
N ALA A 56 19.64 -13.37 -4.21
CA ALA A 56 20.35 -14.08 -3.14
C ALA A 56 20.15 -15.61 -3.20
N ARG A 57 18.97 -16.09 -3.63
CA ARG A 57 18.70 -17.52 -3.80
C ARG A 57 19.41 -18.07 -5.01
N TYR A 58 19.46 -17.30 -6.10
CA TYR A 58 20.25 -17.64 -7.28
C TYR A 58 21.74 -17.83 -6.92
N ILE A 59 22.31 -16.92 -6.13
CA ILE A 59 23.71 -17.06 -5.68
C ILE A 59 23.88 -18.29 -4.79
N ALA A 60 22.95 -18.54 -3.84
CA ALA A 60 23.01 -19.73 -3.00
C ALA A 60 23.02 -21.03 -3.84
N LEU A 61 22.12 -21.15 -4.83
CA LEU A 61 22.09 -22.29 -5.75
C LEU A 61 23.38 -22.42 -6.57
N LYS A 62 23.92 -21.30 -7.04
CA LYS A 62 25.16 -21.26 -7.82
C LYS A 62 26.35 -21.76 -6.99
N GLU A 63 26.42 -21.35 -5.73
CA GLU A 63 27.47 -21.78 -4.81
C GLU A 63 27.31 -23.25 -4.36
N LEU A 64 26.08 -23.78 -4.38
CA LEU A 64 25.80 -25.20 -4.13
C LEU A 64 25.99 -26.11 -5.37
N GLY A 65 26.29 -25.53 -6.54
CA GLY A 65 26.50 -26.31 -7.77
C GLY A 65 25.21 -26.93 -8.35
N VAL A 66 24.06 -26.33 -8.09
CA VAL A 66 22.77 -26.83 -8.59
C VAL A 66 22.57 -26.42 -10.05
N ASP A 67 22.34 -27.41 -10.92
CA ASP A 67 22.18 -27.18 -12.37
C ASP A 67 20.79 -26.64 -12.75
N GLU A 68 19.73 -27.11 -12.08
CA GLU A 68 18.34 -26.80 -12.41
C GLU A 68 17.55 -26.36 -11.17
N CYS A 69 16.65 -25.39 -11.33
CA CYS A 69 15.81 -24.93 -10.24
C CYS A 69 14.39 -24.58 -10.70
N GLU A 70 13.45 -24.72 -9.77
CA GLU A 70 12.07 -24.30 -9.98
C GLU A 70 11.93 -22.78 -9.85
N VAL A 71 11.52 -22.15 -10.94
CA VAL A 71 11.33 -20.71 -11.01
C VAL A 71 9.88 -20.37 -11.31
N ARG A 72 9.46 -19.20 -10.83
CA ARG A 72 8.18 -18.61 -11.17
C ARG A 72 8.40 -17.62 -12.32
N VAL A 73 8.07 -18.03 -13.53
CA VAL A 73 8.04 -17.14 -14.69
C VAL A 73 6.79 -16.27 -14.62
N SER A 74 7.01 -14.97 -14.58
CA SER A 74 5.96 -13.99 -14.80
C SER A 74 5.62 -13.97 -16.29
N THR A 75 4.48 -14.55 -16.65
CA THR A 75 3.87 -14.45 -17.98
C THR A 75 3.31 -13.06 -18.27
N SER A 76 3.26 -12.20 -17.25
CA SER A 76 2.93 -10.80 -17.41
C SER A 76 4.16 -10.07 -17.95
N SER A 77 4.07 -9.62 -19.20
CA SER A 77 4.67 -8.36 -19.62
C SER A 77 4.26 -7.29 -18.62
N ARG A 78 5.03 -7.15 -17.52
CA ARG A 78 4.68 -6.20 -16.45
C ARG A 78 4.72 -4.75 -16.95
N MET A 79 5.25 -4.52 -18.15
CA MET A 79 5.20 -3.25 -18.88
C MET A 79 4.02 -3.11 -19.87
N GLU A 80 3.43 -4.19 -20.40
CA GLU A 80 2.32 -4.09 -21.37
C GLU A 80 0.95 -4.39 -20.75
N GLN A 81 0.83 -5.29 -19.77
CA GLN A 81 -0.44 -5.54 -19.09
C GLN A 81 -0.84 -4.44 -18.08
N ASP A 82 0.10 -3.58 -17.67
CA ASP A 82 -0.20 -2.43 -16.80
C ASP A 82 -0.62 -1.18 -17.60
N LYS A 83 -0.48 -1.19 -18.93
CA LYS A 83 -0.80 -0.03 -19.79
C LYS A 83 -2.22 -0.04 -20.34
N GLU A 84 -2.85 -1.20 -20.52
CA GLU A 84 -4.18 -1.30 -21.13
C GLU A 84 -5.31 -1.83 -20.24
N LEU A 85 -5.04 -2.32 -19.01
CA LEU A 85 -6.11 -2.73 -18.10
C LEU A 85 -5.90 -2.43 -16.61
N LYS A 86 -5.13 -1.39 -16.29
CA LYS A 86 -5.49 -0.57 -15.13
C LYS A 86 -6.06 0.71 -15.71
N GLN A 87 -7.39 0.84 -15.63
CA GLN A 87 -7.94 2.20 -15.54
C GLN A 87 -7.04 2.96 -14.56
N PRO A 88 -6.60 4.19 -14.87
CA PRO A 88 -5.75 4.96 -13.96
C PRO A 88 -6.35 4.80 -12.56
N ILE A 89 -5.55 4.36 -11.57
CA ILE A 89 -6.06 4.13 -10.22
C ILE A 89 -6.67 5.46 -9.79
N LYS A 90 -7.99 5.56 -9.93
CA LYS A 90 -8.69 6.83 -9.74
C LYS A 90 -8.38 7.23 -8.33
N THR A 91 -7.65 8.32 -8.19
CA THR A 91 -7.32 8.86 -6.89
C THR A 91 -8.64 9.18 -6.19
N TYR A 92 -8.61 9.32 -4.87
CA TYR A 92 -9.81 9.74 -4.13
C TYR A 92 -10.41 11.07 -4.63
N LYS A 93 -9.67 11.86 -5.42
CA LYS A 93 -10.15 13.07 -6.06
C LYS A 93 -10.98 12.81 -7.33
N GLU A 94 -10.79 11.66 -7.95
CA GLU A 94 -11.41 11.24 -9.23
C GLU A 94 -12.52 10.21 -9.04
N LYS A 95 -12.86 9.88 -7.79
CA LYS A 95 -13.99 9.02 -7.43
C LYS A 95 -14.81 9.67 -6.32
N LEU A 96 -16.08 9.24 -6.21
CA LEU A 96 -16.95 9.63 -5.10
C LEU A 96 -16.27 9.30 -3.77
N THR A 97 -15.94 10.34 -3.02
CA THR A 97 -15.26 10.24 -1.74
C THR A 97 -16.03 11.05 -0.71
N THR A 98 -16.22 10.47 0.47
CA THR A 98 -16.83 11.19 1.59
C THR A 98 -15.77 12.08 2.24
N TYR A 99 -16.08 13.37 2.36
CA TYR A 99 -15.27 14.39 3.01
C TYR A 99 -15.97 14.90 4.26
N ILE A 100 -15.16 15.24 5.26
CA ILE A 100 -15.57 15.86 6.52
C ILE A 100 -14.83 17.18 6.65
N TYR A 101 -15.60 18.23 6.88
CA TYR A 101 -15.12 19.56 7.17
C TYR A 101 -15.31 19.84 8.65
N GLY A 102 -14.44 20.67 9.23
CA GLY A 102 -14.57 21.06 10.62
C GLY A 102 -13.42 21.88 11.15
N PHE A 103 -13.55 22.22 12.44
CA PHE A 103 -12.55 22.98 13.19
C PHE A 103 -11.98 22.13 14.32
N HIS A 104 -10.72 22.37 14.64
CA HIS A 104 -10.09 21.78 15.82
C HIS A 104 -10.48 22.61 17.05
N PRO A 105 -11.11 22.02 18.08
CA PRO A 105 -11.66 22.78 19.23
C PRO A 105 -10.59 23.48 20.09
N ASN A 106 -9.34 23.02 20.02
CA ASN A 106 -8.22 23.60 20.78
C ASN A 106 -7.24 24.37 19.88
N ASN A 107 -7.66 24.79 18.69
CA ASN A 107 -6.80 25.52 17.79
C ASN A 107 -6.97 27.03 18.01
N HIS A 108 -5.90 27.73 18.34
CA HIS A 108 -5.89 29.19 18.59
C HIS A 108 -6.32 30.07 17.38
N ASN A 109 -6.56 29.46 16.22
CA ASN A 109 -7.07 30.13 15.04
C ASN A 109 -8.47 29.58 14.73
N ASP A 110 -9.46 30.17 15.39
CA ASP A 110 -10.86 29.70 15.45
C ASP A 110 -11.58 29.73 14.10
N ASN A 111 -11.03 30.41 13.09
CA ASN A 111 -11.70 30.62 11.80
C ASN A 111 -11.23 29.68 10.69
N LYS A 112 -10.24 28.81 10.93
CA LYS A 112 -9.71 27.95 9.87
C LYS A 112 -10.45 26.61 9.81
N GLU A 113 -11.32 26.46 8.81
CA GLU A 113 -11.97 25.19 8.50
C GLU A 113 -11.00 24.30 7.73
N TYR A 114 -10.98 23.01 8.08
CA TYR A 114 -10.11 22.02 7.48
C TYR A 114 -10.92 20.85 6.95
N VAL A 115 -10.35 20.10 6.00
CA VAL A 115 -10.99 18.97 5.33
C VAL A 115 -10.19 17.67 5.50
N TRP A 116 -10.91 16.59 5.80
CA TRP A 116 -10.40 15.22 5.80
C TRP A 116 -11.27 14.34 4.92
N ARG A 117 -10.68 13.28 4.38
CA ARG A 117 -11.43 12.24 3.67
C ARG A 117 -11.68 11.03 4.57
N VAL A 118 -12.85 10.42 4.41
CA VAL A 118 -13.18 9.15 5.04
C VAL A 118 -12.66 8.02 4.16
N LEU A 119 -12.02 7.01 4.77
CA LEU A 119 -11.54 5.87 4.03
C LEU A 119 -12.70 5.06 3.45
N ASP A 120 -12.46 4.54 2.25
CA ASP A 120 -13.41 3.68 1.56
C ASP A 120 -13.13 2.21 1.93
N SER A 121 -13.54 1.84 3.15
CA SER A 121 -13.35 0.50 3.69
C SER A 121 -14.56 0.07 4.51
N LYS A 122 -14.74 -1.26 4.66
CA LYS A 122 -15.84 -1.86 5.45
C LYS A 122 -15.92 -1.26 6.86
N LYS A 123 -14.77 -1.02 7.50
CA LYS A 123 -14.67 -0.40 8.83
C LYS A 123 -15.35 0.97 8.90
N PHE A 124 -15.31 1.76 7.83
CA PHE A 124 -15.86 3.12 7.78
C PHE A 124 -17.23 3.20 7.11
N ALA A 125 -17.80 2.09 6.63
CA ALA A 125 -19.10 2.09 5.95
C ALA A 125 -20.21 2.65 6.85
N GLU A 126 -20.34 2.13 8.07
CA GLU A 126 -21.32 2.62 9.06
C GLU A 126 -20.99 4.03 9.57
N PHE A 127 -19.69 4.36 9.67
CA PHE A 127 -19.27 5.69 10.11
C PHE A 127 -19.80 6.77 9.15
N LYS A 128 -19.71 6.55 7.82
CA LYS A 128 -20.20 7.49 6.80
C LYS A 128 -21.71 7.77 6.94
N GLN A 129 -22.49 6.81 7.42
CA GLN A 129 -23.93 6.94 7.57
C GLN A 129 -24.34 7.65 8.88
N ARG A 130 -23.51 7.56 9.92
CA ARG A 130 -23.83 8.07 11.27
C ARG A 130 -23.27 9.44 11.61
N VAL A 131 -22.19 9.85 10.95
CA VAL A 131 -21.52 11.13 11.21
C VAL A 131 -22.35 12.28 10.68
N GLN A 132 -22.57 13.29 11.51
CA GLN A 132 -23.39 14.46 11.21
C GLN A 132 -22.68 15.76 11.64
N PRO A 133 -23.06 16.92 11.08
CA PRO A 133 -22.66 18.22 11.62
C PRO A 133 -22.95 18.32 13.12
N GLY A 134 -22.03 18.91 13.88
CA GLY A 134 -22.06 18.99 15.35
C GLY A 134 -21.34 17.85 16.06
N ASP A 135 -21.11 16.72 15.39
CA ASP A 135 -20.36 15.60 15.98
C ASP A 135 -18.87 15.94 16.14
N THR A 136 -18.21 15.34 17.12
CA THR A 136 -16.75 15.33 17.20
C THR A 136 -16.19 14.00 16.73
N VAL A 137 -15.29 14.06 15.75
CA VAL A 137 -14.59 12.89 15.17
C VAL A 137 -13.08 13.01 15.38
N PHE A 138 -12.35 11.91 15.20
CA PHE A 138 -10.90 11.89 15.36
C PHE A 138 -10.19 11.76 14.02
N VAL A 139 -9.33 12.72 13.69
CA VAL A 139 -8.67 12.83 12.39
C VAL A 139 -7.15 12.78 12.50
N ASN A 140 -6.48 12.34 11.44
CA ASN A 140 -5.02 12.35 11.37
C ASN A 140 -4.52 13.76 11.03
N THR A 141 -3.68 14.36 11.86
CA THR A 141 -3.01 15.64 11.59
C THR A 141 -1.51 15.40 11.28
N ILE A 142 -0.67 16.45 11.28
CA ILE A 142 0.79 16.26 11.28
C ILE A 142 1.33 15.95 12.68
N PHE A 143 0.60 16.32 13.74
CA PHE A 143 1.00 16.15 15.14
C PHE A 143 0.39 14.89 15.79
N GLY A 144 -0.23 14.02 14.98
CA GLY A 144 -0.94 12.82 15.44
C GLY A 144 -2.45 12.95 15.33
N VAL A 145 -3.17 12.14 16.12
CA VAL A 145 -4.64 12.08 16.08
C VAL A 145 -5.22 13.20 16.93
N SER A 146 -6.12 14.00 16.35
CA SER A 146 -6.73 15.17 17.01
C SER A 146 -8.25 15.17 16.82
N PRO A 147 -9.04 15.65 17.81
CA PRO A 147 -10.48 15.83 17.66
C PRO A 147 -10.80 16.93 16.63
N LEU A 148 -11.90 16.76 15.91
CA LEU A 148 -12.43 17.70 14.94
C LEU A 148 -13.95 17.81 15.13
N VAL A 149 -14.45 19.03 15.33
CA VAL A 149 -15.89 19.30 15.37
C VAL A 149 -16.38 19.43 13.94
N VAL A 150 -17.28 18.53 13.53
CA VAL A 150 -17.78 18.41 12.18
C VAL A 150 -18.74 19.56 11.87
N THR A 151 -18.50 20.25 10.78
CA THR A 151 -19.37 21.33 10.28
C THR A 151 -20.17 20.87 9.06
N LYS A 152 -19.56 20.02 8.23
CA LYS A 152 -20.16 19.51 7.00
C LYS A 152 -19.63 18.13 6.65
N VAL A 153 -20.52 17.29 6.13
CA VAL A 153 -20.20 15.99 5.54
C VAL A 153 -20.76 15.96 4.12
N CYS A 154 -19.96 15.58 3.13
CA CYS A 154 -20.44 15.42 1.74
C CYS A 154 -19.75 14.24 1.06
N THR A 155 -20.40 13.65 0.06
CA THR A 155 -19.80 12.61 -0.79
C THR A 155 -19.84 13.07 -2.24
N GLU A 156 -18.67 13.37 -2.78
CA GLU A 156 -18.53 14.02 -4.09
C GLU A 156 -17.16 13.71 -4.70
N VAL A 157 -17.01 14.02 -5.99
CA VAL A 157 -15.72 14.02 -6.70
C VAL A 157 -15.13 15.42 -6.55
N ARG A 158 -13.93 15.54 -5.95
CA ARG A 158 -13.29 16.84 -5.67
C ARG A 158 -11.87 16.91 -6.21
N THR A 159 -11.71 17.58 -7.34
CA THR A 159 -10.44 17.80 -8.04
C THR A 159 -9.77 19.13 -7.67
N ASP A 160 -10.53 20.08 -7.12
CA ASP A 160 -10.11 21.42 -6.68
C ASP A 160 -9.25 21.43 -5.42
N LEU A 161 -9.37 20.39 -4.58
CA LEU A 161 -8.63 20.31 -3.32
C LEU A 161 -7.13 20.15 -3.56
N LYS A 162 -6.33 21.13 -3.13
CA LYS A 162 -4.87 21.13 -3.29
C LYS A 162 -4.18 20.16 -2.33
N GLY A 163 -3.08 19.55 -2.79
CA GLY A 163 -2.26 18.65 -1.97
C GLY A 163 -2.92 17.31 -1.62
N ARG A 164 -2.33 16.59 -0.66
CA ARG A 164 -2.83 15.29 -0.18
C ARG A 164 -3.77 15.51 1.00
N ILE A 165 -5.03 15.12 0.84
CA ILE A 165 -6.03 15.19 1.89
C ILE A 165 -5.83 14.04 2.88
N LYS A 166 -5.65 14.42 4.15
CA LYS A 166 -5.49 13.49 5.28
C LYS A 166 -6.81 12.76 5.56
N THR A 167 -6.74 11.70 6.34
CA THR A 167 -7.89 10.81 6.57
C THR A 167 -8.44 10.94 7.98
N VAL A 168 -9.71 10.58 8.15
CA VAL A 168 -10.26 10.25 9.46
C VAL A 168 -9.48 9.08 10.06
N ALA A 169 -9.13 9.18 11.34
CA ALA A 169 -8.26 8.23 12.03
C ALA A 169 -9.07 7.09 12.67
N LYS A 170 -10.22 7.41 13.27
CA LYS A 170 -11.04 6.47 14.04
C LYS A 170 -12.50 6.55 13.62
N THR A 171 -13.25 5.48 13.82
CA THR A 171 -14.70 5.40 13.59
C THR A 171 -15.53 5.83 14.80
N LYS A 172 -14.87 6.22 15.89
CA LYS A 172 -15.52 6.76 17.10
C LYS A 172 -16.08 8.14 16.78
N ILE A 173 -17.36 8.33 17.06
CA ILE A 173 -18.09 9.59 16.95
C ILE A 173 -18.51 9.96 18.37
N LEU A 174 -18.17 11.16 18.81
CA LEU A 174 -18.74 11.74 20.02
C LEU A 174 -19.88 12.64 19.56
N LYS A 175 -21.12 12.28 19.92
CA LYS A 175 -22.27 13.09 19.57
C LYS A 175 -22.17 14.44 20.25
N GLY A 176 -22.33 15.53 19.50
CA GLY A 176 -22.46 16.86 20.06
C GLY A 176 -23.68 16.84 20.96
N GLY A 177 -23.50 17.12 22.25
CA GLY A 177 -24.61 17.23 23.19
C GLY A 177 -25.65 18.21 22.66
N GLU A 178 -26.92 17.90 22.90
CA GLU A 178 -28.06 18.77 22.66
C GLU A 178 -27.67 20.20 23.03
N LYS A 179 -27.79 21.13 22.07
CA LYS A 179 -27.94 22.53 22.45
C LYS A 179 -29.22 22.56 23.27
N ASN A 180 -29.11 22.62 24.59
CA ASN A 180 -30.22 22.99 25.46
C ASN A 180 -30.79 24.29 24.88
N ALA A 181 -31.98 24.19 24.31
CA ALA A 181 -32.86 25.32 24.12
C ALA A 181 -33.60 25.46 25.45
N ASP A 182 -33.14 26.39 26.28
CA ASP A 182 -33.91 27.10 27.31
C ASP A 182 -33.26 28.48 27.51
#